data_AF-A0A353B9R6-F1
#
_entry.id   AF-A0A353B9R6-F1
#
_cell.length_a   1.000
_cell.length_b   1.000
_cell.length_c   1.000
_cell.angle_alpha   90.00
_cell.angle_beta   90.00
_cell.angle_gamma   90.00
#
_symmetry.space_group_name_H-M   'P 1'
#
loop_
_entity.id
_entity.type
_entity.pdbx_description
1 polymer ?
#
loop_
_entity_poly.entity_id
_entity_poly.type
_entity_poly.pdbx_seq_one_letter_code
_entity_poly.pdbx_strand_id
1 'polypeptide(L)'
;MSKQPDSHKDLAVYWFKTQKSWDTWLKRYCGSSDSIWLMFAKKNSGQKSITYEQARETALSYGWIDGLINKYSDEFCVRKFSHRRPRSTWSKINRGIAEELIEQNRMKPSGLAEVQAAKQDGRWDAAYDSPATIQVPADLAAKLKANPKVGSAFARLSASERFSALVGLQTAKQDATRARRLQKLLESLAEHEPIPKVTQKGNRTTKLVVLLLRAVNVGGKNKLPMADVRKALLTPDFEDVSTLLQSGNIVCRTQLKPSCAADQAAQLIKKQSRIQLDCLAVSGQSWQKIIADNPFVDCDPKFTAATILQSRLTKSQLAALSEHLSKDEQIQASRQVLYQHCPHGFRHSKITAALIEKKTSNLATSRNFNTVQKIASALDDLG
;
A
#
# COMPACT_ATOMS: atom_id res chain seq x y z
N MET A 1 -5.04 -18.44 -23.02
CA MET A 1 -4.57 -17.02 -23.04
C MET A 1 -5.13 -16.31 -21.81
N SER A 2 -4.33 -16.14 -20.77
CA SER A 2 -4.75 -15.49 -19.52
C SER A 2 -4.79 -13.98 -19.71
N LYS A 3 -5.99 -13.38 -19.68
CA LYS A 3 -6.16 -11.92 -19.58
C LYS A 3 -5.64 -11.50 -18.20
N GLN A 4 -4.51 -10.79 -18.17
CA GLN A 4 -4.10 -10.07 -16.97
C GLN A 4 -5.22 -9.08 -16.58
N PRO A 5 -5.59 -8.97 -15.29
CA PRO A 5 -6.61 -8.03 -14.85
C PRO A 5 -6.12 -6.58 -15.06
N ASP A 6 -7.01 -5.71 -15.52
CA ASP A 6 -6.79 -4.27 -15.72
C ASP A 6 -6.30 -3.59 -14.43
N SER A 7 -4.97 -3.55 -14.24
CA SER A 7 -4.32 -3.11 -12.99
C SER A 7 -4.34 -1.60 -12.74
N HIS A 8 -5.14 -0.85 -13.50
CA HIS A 8 -5.33 0.59 -13.32
C HIS A 8 -6.69 0.98 -12.71
N LYS A 9 -7.62 0.04 -12.46
CA LYS A 9 -8.99 0.32 -11.99
C LYS A 9 -9.09 1.05 -10.64
N ASP A 10 -8.06 1.00 -9.80
CA ASP A 10 -8.08 1.55 -8.44
C ASP A 10 -7.46 2.96 -8.30
N LEU A 11 -6.91 3.54 -9.37
CA LEU A 11 -6.26 4.85 -9.34
C LEU A 11 -6.77 5.74 -10.48
N ALA A 12 -6.89 7.04 -10.21
CA ALA A 12 -7.27 8.02 -11.21
C ALA A 12 -6.25 8.06 -12.37
N VAL A 13 -6.76 8.08 -13.59
CA VAL A 13 -5.98 8.22 -14.82
C VAL A 13 -6.13 9.65 -15.34
N TYR A 14 -5.01 10.32 -15.56
CA TYR A 14 -4.97 11.68 -16.08
C TYR A 14 -4.23 11.74 -17.40
N TRP A 15 -4.71 12.57 -18.32
CA TRP A 15 -4.06 12.87 -19.60
C TRP A 15 -3.76 14.37 -19.68
N PHE A 16 -2.53 14.69 -20.04
CA PHE A 16 -2.07 16.07 -20.20
C PHE A 16 -1.44 16.24 -21.57
N LYS A 17 -1.80 17.33 -22.27
CA LYS A 17 -1.24 17.65 -23.58
C LYS A 17 0.12 18.35 -23.49
N THR A 18 0.44 18.99 -22.36
CA THR A 18 1.66 19.80 -22.19
C THR A 18 2.26 19.66 -20.80
N GLN A 19 3.57 19.88 -20.69
CA GLN A 19 4.28 19.94 -19.40
C GLN A 19 3.68 20.95 -18.42
N LYS A 20 3.26 22.13 -18.91
CA LYS A 20 2.62 23.17 -18.10
C LYS A 20 1.33 22.70 -17.43
N SER A 21 0.50 21.94 -18.15
CA SER A 21 -0.74 21.39 -17.60
C SER A 21 -0.49 20.32 -16.52
N TRP A 22 0.59 19.54 -16.66
CA TRP A 22 1.05 18.59 -15.63
C TRP A 22 1.62 19.30 -14.39
N ASP A 23 2.47 20.31 -14.57
CA ASP A 23 2.99 21.14 -13.47
C ASP A 23 1.86 21.82 -12.68
N THR A 24 0.87 22.37 -13.37
CA THR A 24 -0.30 23.00 -12.73
C THR A 24 -1.07 22.00 -11.88
N TRP A 25 -1.22 20.75 -12.34
CA TRP A 25 -1.87 19.70 -11.59
C TRP A 25 -1.07 19.31 -10.35
N LEU A 26 0.24 19.08 -10.49
CA LEU A 26 1.11 18.75 -9.35
C LEU A 26 1.11 19.86 -8.31
N LYS A 27 1.22 21.13 -8.72
CA LYS A 27 1.13 22.27 -7.80
C LYS A 27 -0.12 22.25 -6.92
N ARG A 28 -1.25 21.80 -7.46
CA ARG A 28 -2.54 21.76 -6.75
C ARG A 28 -2.77 20.49 -5.93
N TYR A 29 -2.30 19.34 -6.42
CA TYR A 29 -2.71 18.03 -5.89
C TYR A 29 -1.55 17.17 -5.36
N CYS A 30 -0.30 17.66 -5.42
CA CYS A 30 0.85 16.91 -4.92
C CYS A 30 0.82 16.67 -3.40
N GLY A 31 -0.02 17.33 -2.61
CA GLY A 31 -0.16 17.04 -1.16
C GLY A 31 -1.30 16.07 -0.81
N SER A 32 -2.23 15.84 -1.75
CA SER A 32 -3.50 15.15 -1.49
C SER A 32 -3.63 13.77 -2.14
N SER A 33 -2.69 13.41 -3.02
CA SER A 33 -2.74 12.19 -3.83
C SER A 33 -1.44 11.39 -3.69
N ASP A 34 -1.51 10.15 -3.21
CA ASP A 34 -0.32 9.29 -3.05
C ASP A 34 0.26 8.79 -4.38
N SER A 35 -0.60 8.60 -5.39
CA SER A 35 -0.20 8.15 -6.72
C SER A 35 -1.30 8.31 -7.78
N ILE A 36 -0.90 8.45 -9.04
CA ILE A 36 -1.80 8.50 -10.20
C ILE A 36 -1.29 7.64 -11.36
N TRP A 37 -2.15 7.41 -12.35
CA TRP A 37 -1.73 7.00 -13.68
C TRP A 37 -1.69 8.21 -14.61
N LEU A 38 -0.56 8.42 -15.28
CA LEU A 38 -0.37 9.44 -16.29
C LEU A 38 -0.40 8.80 -17.67
N MET A 39 -1.24 9.31 -18.57
CA MET A 39 -1.47 8.77 -19.91
C MET A 39 -0.57 9.42 -20.96
N PHE A 40 0.02 8.59 -21.83
CA PHE A 40 0.93 8.98 -22.90
C PHE A 40 0.44 8.42 -24.23
N ALA A 41 0.38 9.28 -25.24
CA ALA A 41 0.08 8.90 -26.62
C ALA A 41 1.24 8.05 -27.20
N LYS A 42 0.91 6.99 -27.93
CA LYS A 42 1.90 6.21 -28.68
C LYS A 42 2.31 6.95 -29.94
N LYS A 43 3.53 6.69 -30.44
CA LYS A 43 4.15 7.40 -31.58
C LYS A 43 3.28 7.49 -32.85
N ASN A 44 2.34 6.56 -33.05
CA ASN A 44 1.51 6.47 -34.27
C ASN A 44 0.01 6.70 -34.02
N SER A 45 -0.40 7.21 -32.86
CA SER A 45 -1.83 7.40 -32.57
C SER A 45 -2.41 8.70 -33.14
N GLY A 46 -1.58 9.62 -33.65
CA GLY A 46 -2.01 10.97 -34.05
C GLY A 46 -2.40 11.87 -32.86
N GLN A 47 -2.39 11.34 -31.63
CA GLN A 47 -2.75 12.08 -30.42
C GLN A 47 -1.53 12.81 -29.84
N LYS A 48 -1.74 14.02 -29.31
CA LYS A 48 -0.70 14.77 -28.59
C LYS A 48 -0.77 14.51 -27.08
N SER A 49 0.36 14.24 -26.45
CA SER A 49 0.50 14.20 -24.99
C SER A 49 1.83 14.80 -24.56
N ILE A 50 1.96 15.11 -23.27
CA ILE A 50 3.26 15.35 -22.63
C ILE A 50 4.24 14.20 -22.95
N THR A 51 5.53 14.50 -23.12
CA THR A 51 6.55 13.46 -23.28
C THR A 51 6.93 12.82 -21.95
N TYR A 52 7.56 11.65 -21.98
CA TYR A 52 8.02 11.00 -20.75
C TYR A 52 9.08 11.83 -20.04
N GLU A 53 9.99 12.45 -20.78
CA GLU A 53 11.06 13.30 -20.27
C GLU A 53 10.48 14.50 -19.53
N GLN A 54 9.54 15.21 -20.15
CA GLN A 54 8.82 16.34 -19.55
C GLN A 54 8.05 15.92 -18.29
N ALA A 55 7.38 14.77 -18.33
CA ALA A 55 6.65 14.24 -17.19
C ALA A 55 7.57 13.88 -16.02
N ARG A 56 8.70 13.23 -16.30
CA ARG A 56 9.71 12.81 -15.31
C ARG A 56 10.39 14.00 -14.67
N GLU A 57 10.85 14.96 -15.46
CA GLU A 57 11.48 16.20 -14.98
C GLU A 57 10.54 16.97 -14.04
N THR A 58 9.29 17.16 -14.46
CA THR A 58 8.28 17.84 -13.63
C THR A 58 7.97 17.02 -12.38
N ALA A 59 7.87 15.69 -12.47
CA ALA A 59 7.64 14.86 -11.28
C ALA A 59 8.79 14.98 -10.27
N LEU A 60 10.05 14.94 -10.74
CA LEU A 60 11.23 15.08 -9.89
C LEU A 60 11.23 16.42 -9.15
N SER A 61 10.80 17.50 -9.80
CA SER A 61 10.75 18.83 -9.16
C SER A 61 9.83 18.89 -7.95
N TYR A 62 8.80 18.03 -7.87
CA TYR A 62 7.88 17.90 -6.73
C TYR A 62 8.22 16.74 -5.78
N GLY A 63 9.33 16.01 -5.99
CA GLY A 63 9.67 14.84 -5.17
C GLY A 63 8.88 13.58 -5.53
N TRP A 64 8.34 13.52 -6.74
CA TRP A 64 7.64 12.36 -7.29
C TRP A 64 8.59 11.49 -8.13
N ILE A 65 8.20 10.24 -8.33
CA ILE A 65 8.92 9.25 -9.14
C ILE A 65 7.95 8.46 -10.00
N ASP A 66 8.42 8.05 -11.16
CA ASP A 66 7.70 7.17 -12.06
C ASP A 66 7.84 5.69 -11.68
N GLY A 67 6.96 4.85 -12.23
CA GLY A 67 6.93 3.43 -11.90
C GLY A 67 6.37 2.57 -13.03
N LEU A 68 5.40 1.72 -12.68
CA LEU A 68 4.81 0.75 -13.60
C LEU A 68 4.30 1.40 -14.88
N ILE A 69 4.44 0.68 -15.99
CA ILE A 69 3.90 1.04 -17.29
C ILE A 69 2.90 -0.03 -17.69
N ASN A 70 1.71 0.37 -18.11
CA ASN A 70 0.68 -0.53 -18.61
C ASN A 70 0.16 -0.06 -19.97
N LYS A 71 -0.31 -1.01 -20.79
CA LYS A 71 -1.16 -0.69 -21.93
C LYS A 71 -2.48 -0.11 -21.39
N TYR A 72 -2.97 0.96 -22.01
CA TYR A 72 -4.29 1.52 -21.72
C TYR A 72 -5.24 1.28 -22.89
N SER A 73 -4.79 1.59 -24.11
CA SER A 73 -5.50 1.29 -25.35
C SER A 73 -4.51 1.02 -26.49
N ASP A 74 -4.99 0.92 -27.73
CA ASP A 74 -4.12 0.85 -28.90
C ASP A 74 -3.39 2.17 -29.16
N GLU A 75 -3.99 3.29 -28.78
CA GLU A 75 -3.46 4.64 -28.96
C GLU A 75 -2.65 5.14 -27.75
N PHE A 76 -2.90 4.60 -26.56
CA PHE A 76 -2.34 5.12 -25.31
C PHE A 76 -1.68 4.05 -24.43
N CYS A 77 -0.67 4.48 -23.69
CA CYS A 77 -0.15 3.76 -22.53
C CYS A 77 -0.28 4.64 -21.28
N VAL A 78 -0.24 4.01 -20.11
CA VAL A 78 -0.20 4.73 -18.83
C VAL A 78 1.07 4.39 -18.07
N ARG A 79 1.64 5.37 -17.38
CA ARG A 79 2.73 5.18 -16.44
C ARG A 79 2.32 5.70 -15.07
N LYS A 80 2.61 4.93 -14.03
CA LYS A 80 2.32 5.33 -12.66
C LYS A 80 3.31 6.41 -12.22
N PHE A 81 2.81 7.46 -11.59
CA PHE A 81 3.60 8.45 -10.87
C PHE A 81 3.14 8.51 -9.42
N SER A 82 4.07 8.62 -8.49
CA SER A 82 3.79 8.66 -7.06
C SER A 82 4.84 9.46 -6.31
N HIS A 83 4.55 9.84 -5.07
CA HIS A 83 5.60 10.31 -4.17
C HIS A 83 6.76 9.31 -4.08
N ARG A 84 7.98 9.85 -3.97
CA ARG A 84 9.11 9.06 -3.50
C ARG A 84 8.81 8.57 -2.10
N ARG A 85 9.17 7.32 -1.83
CA ARG A 85 9.11 6.76 -0.47
C ARG A 85 10.39 7.17 0.26
N PRO A 86 10.40 7.22 1.61
CA PRO A 86 11.57 7.65 2.39
C PRO A 86 12.90 6.93 2.05
N ARG A 87 12.85 5.73 1.46
CA ARG A 87 14.05 4.96 1.05
C ARG A 87 14.10 4.63 -0.44
N SER A 88 13.35 5.33 -1.28
CA SER A 88 13.41 5.18 -2.74
C SER A 88 14.82 5.48 -3.26
N THR A 89 15.44 4.53 -3.96
CA THR A 89 16.79 4.72 -4.51
C THR A 89 16.81 5.81 -5.59
N TRP A 90 17.97 6.37 -5.86
CA TRP A 90 18.19 7.29 -6.97
C TRP A 90 18.94 6.58 -8.10
N SER A 91 18.62 6.93 -9.34
CA SER A 91 19.47 6.62 -10.50
C SER A 91 20.36 7.82 -10.77
N LYS A 92 21.53 7.62 -11.38
CA LYS A 92 22.40 8.74 -11.80
C LYS A 92 21.69 9.68 -12.79
N ILE A 93 20.78 9.14 -13.62
CA ILE A 93 19.93 9.95 -14.52
C ILE A 93 19.04 10.89 -13.71
N ASN A 94 18.26 10.36 -12.74
CA ASN A 94 17.35 11.20 -11.96
C ASN A 94 18.11 12.17 -11.06
N ARG A 95 19.31 11.78 -10.60
CA ARG A 95 20.22 12.64 -9.85
C ARG A 95 20.65 13.83 -10.69
N GLY A 96 21.16 13.60 -11.89
CA GLY A 96 21.59 14.67 -12.81
C GLY A 96 20.46 15.63 -13.18
N ILE A 97 19.27 15.10 -13.48
CA ILE A 97 18.09 15.94 -13.76
C ILE A 97 17.72 16.79 -12.53
N ALA A 98 17.78 16.22 -11.33
CA ALA A 98 17.50 16.97 -10.11
C ALA A 98 18.57 18.04 -9.83
N GLU A 99 19.85 17.78 -10.15
CA GLU A 99 20.94 18.76 -10.07
C GLU A 99 20.68 19.95 -11.01
N GLU A 100 20.39 19.69 -12.29
CA GLU A 100 20.02 20.73 -13.26
C GLU A 100 18.78 21.54 -12.82
N LEU A 101 17.76 20.87 -12.28
CA LEU A 101 16.55 21.55 -11.79
C LEU A 101 16.83 22.45 -10.57
N ILE A 102 17.79 22.07 -9.73
CA ILE A 102 18.23 22.88 -8.59
C ILE A 102 18.98 24.11 -9.10
N GLU A 103 19.93 23.93 -10.01
CA GLU A 103 20.71 25.02 -10.63
C GLU A 103 19.80 26.05 -11.33
N GLN A 104 18.74 25.56 -12.00
CA GLN A 104 17.76 26.41 -12.68
C GLN A 104 16.70 27.02 -11.74
N ASN A 105 16.76 26.78 -10.42
CA ASN A 105 15.74 27.20 -9.45
C ASN A 105 14.31 26.69 -9.78
N ARG A 106 14.22 25.52 -10.44
CA ARG A 106 12.95 24.91 -10.84
C ARG A 106 12.45 23.84 -9.87
N MET A 107 13.33 23.37 -8.97
CA MET A 107 12.99 22.44 -7.89
C MET A 107 11.99 23.08 -6.90
N LYS A 108 10.95 22.33 -6.51
CA LYS A 108 9.95 22.79 -5.52
C LYS A 108 10.37 22.39 -4.10
N PRO A 109 9.80 22.98 -3.03
CA PRO A 109 10.15 22.64 -1.66
C PRO A 109 10.08 21.15 -1.34
N SER A 110 9.05 20.44 -1.83
CA SER A 110 8.92 18.99 -1.63
C SER A 110 10.01 18.19 -2.36
N GLY A 111 10.40 18.60 -3.57
CA GLY A 111 11.51 17.99 -4.29
C GLY A 111 12.86 18.22 -3.60
N LEU A 112 13.10 19.45 -3.11
CA LEU A 112 14.30 19.78 -2.34
C LEU A 112 14.41 18.95 -1.06
N ALA A 113 13.31 18.77 -0.34
CA ALA A 113 13.27 17.93 0.87
C ALA A 113 13.65 16.49 0.56
N GLU A 114 13.17 15.91 -0.55
CA GLU A 114 13.54 14.55 -0.98
C GLU A 114 15.02 14.43 -1.36
N VAL A 115 15.60 15.45 -1.99
CA VAL A 115 17.04 15.50 -2.29
C VAL A 115 17.86 15.56 -1.01
N GLN A 116 17.49 16.45 -0.07
CA GLN A 116 18.16 16.57 1.21
C GLN A 116 18.12 15.27 2.01
N ALA A 117 16.95 14.64 2.11
CA ALA A 117 16.79 13.35 2.79
C ALA A 117 17.67 12.25 2.14
N ALA A 118 17.77 12.24 0.81
CA ALA A 118 18.61 11.27 0.10
C ALA A 118 20.11 11.54 0.26
N LYS A 119 20.53 12.79 0.40
CA LYS A 119 21.91 13.14 0.73
C LYS A 119 22.25 12.70 2.15
N GLN A 120 21.37 12.97 3.12
CA GLN A 120 21.56 12.61 4.53
C GLN A 120 21.69 11.10 4.76
N ASP A 121 20.92 10.28 4.05
CA ASP A 121 20.95 8.81 4.22
C ASP A 121 21.81 8.06 3.18
N GLY A 122 22.61 8.80 2.41
CA GLY A 122 23.57 8.30 1.43
C GLY A 122 22.96 7.71 0.16
N ARG A 123 21.64 7.73 -0.03
CA ARG A 123 21.00 7.27 -1.28
C ARG A 123 21.35 8.12 -2.50
N TRP A 124 21.70 9.39 -2.28
CA TRP A 124 22.12 10.30 -3.34
C TRP A 124 23.45 9.89 -3.97
N ASP A 125 24.44 9.58 -3.13
CA ASP A 125 25.76 9.16 -3.59
C ASP A 125 25.74 7.73 -4.13
N ALA A 126 24.92 6.86 -3.52
CA ALA A 126 24.68 5.49 -3.97
C ALA A 126 23.76 5.37 -5.21
N ALA A 127 23.65 6.44 -6.01
CA ALA A 127 22.81 6.42 -7.21
C ALA A 127 23.33 5.41 -8.24
N TYR A 128 22.47 4.51 -8.69
CA TYR A 128 22.86 3.42 -9.58
C TYR A 128 23.03 3.89 -11.03
N ASP A 129 23.83 3.14 -11.79
CA ASP A 129 24.18 3.48 -13.17
C ASP A 129 23.01 3.34 -14.15
N SER A 130 23.10 4.05 -15.26
CA SER A 130 22.11 3.93 -16.34
C SER A 130 22.28 2.59 -17.09
N PRO A 131 21.27 2.14 -17.86
CA PRO A 131 21.45 0.98 -18.75
C PRO A 131 22.62 1.11 -19.73
N ALA A 132 23.00 2.34 -20.10
CA ALA A 132 24.11 2.60 -21.00
C ALA A 132 25.48 2.53 -20.31
N THR A 133 25.55 2.77 -18.99
CA THR A 133 26.82 2.91 -18.27
C THR A 133 27.09 1.80 -17.26
N ILE A 134 26.08 0.99 -16.91
CA ILE A 134 26.24 -0.07 -15.93
C ILE A 134 27.20 -1.15 -16.44
N GLN A 135 28.15 -1.54 -15.60
CA GLN A 135 29.17 -2.53 -15.92
C GLN A 135 28.89 -3.86 -15.22
N VAL A 136 29.38 -4.96 -15.80
CA VAL A 136 29.37 -6.28 -15.15
C VAL A 136 30.43 -6.29 -14.04
N PRO A 137 30.06 -6.49 -12.76
CA PRO A 137 31.03 -6.55 -11.68
C PRO A 137 32.04 -7.70 -11.86
N ALA A 138 33.28 -7.50 -11.40
CA ALA A 138 34.39 -8.43 -11.61
C ALA A 138 34.11 -9.85 -11.06
N ASP A 139 33.42 -9.94 -9.92
CA ASP A 139 33.07 -11.21 -9.31
C ASP A 139 31.99 -11.97 -10.09
N LEU A 140 31.00 -11.28 -10.65
CA LEU A 140 30.06 -11.88 -11.60
C LEU A 140 30.81 -12.33 -12.87
N ALA A 141 31.68 -11.48 -13.43
CA ALA A 141 32.47 -11.81 -14.62
C ALA A 141 33.32 -13.08 -14.41
N ALA A 142 33.98 -13.21 -13.26
CA ALA A 142 34.74 -14.40 -12.90
C ALA A 142 33.85 -15.66 -12.83
N LYS A 143 32.65 -15.58 -12.24
CA LYS A 143 31.71 -16.71 -12.16
C LYS A 143 31.13 -17.10 -13.53
N LEU A 144 30.85 -16.12 -14.39
CA LEU A 144 30.40 -16.37 -15.76
C LEU A 144 31.49 -17.04 -16.61
N LYS A 145 32.76 -16.64 -16.45
CA LYS A 145 33.91 -17.27 -17.12
C LYS A 145 34.14 -18.71 -16.64
N ALA A 146 34.00 -18.96 -15.34
CA ALA A 146 34.20 -20.29 -14.75
C ALA A 146 33.11 -21.31 -15.14
N ASN A 147 31.93 -20.85 -15.58
CA ASN A 147 30.83 -21.72 -16.01
C ASN A 147 30.28 -21.27 -17.38
N PRO A 148 30.80 -21.81 -18.49
CA PRO A 148 30.42 -21.38 -19.84
C PRO A 148 28.92 -21.49 -20.16
N LYS A 149 28.21 -22.46 -19.56
CA LYS A 149 26.75 -22.61 -19.71
C LYS A 149 26.01 -21.40 -19.12
N VAL A 150 26.38 -21.01 -17.90
CA VAL A 150 25.84 -19.82 -17.22
C VAL A 150 26.27 -18.54 -17.92
N GLY A 151 27.52 -18.45 -18.39
CA GLY A 151 28.02 -17.34 -19.22
C GLY A 151 27.20 -17.13 -20.48
N SER A 152 26.89 -18.22 -21.20
CA SER A 152 26.06 -18.20 -22.41
C SER A 152 24.61 -17.79 -22.11
N ALA A 153 24.03 -18.26 -21.01
CA ALA A 153 22.71 -17.85 -20.56
C ALA A 153 22.65 -16.34 -20.26
N PHE A 154 23.67 -15.80 -19.58
CA PHE A 154 23.76 -14.37 -19.28
C PHE A 154 23.88 -13.51 -20.55
N ALA A 155 24.66 -13.98 -21.53
CA ALA A 155 24.81 -13.29 -22.82
C ALA A 155 23.49 -13.21 -23.61
N ARG A 156 22.61 -14.22 -23.46
CA ARG A 156 21.28 -14.26 -24.11
C ARG A 156 20.21 -13.39 -23.45
N LEU A 157 20.45 -12.89 -22.23
CA LEU A 157 19.50 -11.99 -21.56
C LEU A 157 19.23 -10.76 -22.42
N SER A 158 17.98 -10.31 -22.43
CA SER A 158 17.63 -9.01 -22.98
C SER A 158 18.34 -7.89 -22.22
N ALA A 159 18.49 -6.73 -22.86
CA ALA A 159 19.10 -5.55 -22.21
C ALA A 159 18.40 -5.18 -20.89
N SER A 160 17.06 -5.33 -20.83
CA SER A 160 16.26 -5.04 -19.63
C SER A 160 16.51 -6.02 -18.49
N GLU A 161 16.62 -7.32 -18.79
CA GLU A 161 16.92 -8.36 -17.80
C GLU A 161 18.34 -8.22 -17.28
N ARG A 162 19.32 -8.01 -18.18
CA ARG A 162 20.71 -7.76 -17.82
C ARG A 162 20.82 -6.53 -16.93
N PHE A 163 20.18 -5.43 -17.31
CA PHE A 163 20.16 -4.21 -16.50
C PHE A 163 19.57 -4.46 -15.11
N SER A 164 18.44 -5.15 -15.04
CA SER A 164 17.78 -5.47 -13.76
C SER A 164 18.66 -6.31 -12.83
N ALA A 165 19.38 -7.29 -13.37
CA ALA A 165 20.34 -8.10 -12.61
C ALA A 165 21.49 -7.26 -12.07
N LEU A 166 22.10 -6.44 -12.92
CA LEU A 166 23.26 -5.62 -12.58
C LEU A 166 22.92 -4.54 -11.53
N VAL A 167 21.79 -3.83 -11.69
CA VAL A 167 21.29 -2.89 -10.69
C VAL A 167 21.05 -3.60 -9.36
N GLY A 168 20.59 -4.85 -9.41
CA GLY A 168 20.40 -5.67 -8.22
C GLY A 168 21.67 -5.92 -7.43
N LEU A 169 22.78 -6.14 -8.11
CA LEU A 169 24.09 -6.30 -7.47
C LEU A 169 24.63 -4.95 -6.99
N GLN A 170 24.54 -3.91 -7.82
CA GLN A 170 25.05 -2.57 -7.50
C GLN A 170 24.35 -1.94 -6.28
N THR A 171 23.03 -2.14 -6.14
CA THR A 171 22.23 -1.52 -5.07
C THR A 171 22.19 -2.33 -3.76
N ALA A 172 22.91 -3.45 -3.68
CA ALA A 172 22.97 -4.25 -2.46
C ALA A 172 23.94 -3.61 -1.45
N LYS A 173 23.39 -2.92 -0.44
CA LYS A 173 24.18 -2.19 0.58
C LYS A 173 25.03 -3.08 1.49
N GLN A 174 24.64 -4.35 1.66
CA GLN A 174 25.26 -5.28 2.60
C GLN A 174 25.89 -6.44 1.81
N ASP A 175 27.12 -6.81 2.13
CA ASP A 175 27.87 -7.86 1.43
C ASP A 175 27.13 -9.18 1.42
N ALA A 176 26.53 -9.59 2.55
CA ALA A 176 25.72 -10.79 2.64
C ALA A 176 24.49 -10.74 1.70
N THR A 177 23.85 -9.57 1.57
CA THR A 177 22.72 -9.41 0.63
C THR A 177 23.20 -9.49 -0.81
N ARG A 178 24.35 -8.90 -1.11
CA ARG A 178 24.95 -8.90 -2.43
C ARG A 178 25.36 -10.32 -2.85
N ALA A 179 26.04 -11.06 -1.97
CA ALA A 179 26.43 -12.45 -2.18
C ALA A 179 25.22 -13.34 -2.47
N ARG A 180 24.16 -13.23 -1.67
CA ARG A 180 22.90 -13.96 -1.91
C ARG A 180 22.25 -13.61 -3.25
N ARG A 181 22.23 -12.33 -3.64
CA ARG A 181 21.68 -11.90 -4.95
C ARG A 181 22.51 -12.45 -6.11
N LEU A 182 23.84 -12.45 -5.98
CA LEU A 182 24.73 -13.04 -6.97
C LEU A 182 24.49 -14.55 -7.11
N GLN A 183 24.43 -15.27 -5.99
CA GLN A 183 24.16 -16.71 -6.00
C GLN A 183 22.82 -16.99 -6.71
N LYS A 184 21.76 -16.29 -6.32
CA LYS A 184 20.43 -16.49 -6.93
C LYS A 184 20.41 -16.16 -8.42
N LEU A 185 21.15 -15.14 -8.85
CA LEU A 185 21.30 -14.82 -10.28
C LEU A 185 21.96 -15.99 -11.03
N LEU A 186 23.03 -16.57 -10.49
CA LEU A 186 23.74 -17.70 -11.10
C LEU A 186 22.85 -18.96 -11.17
N GLU A 187 22.07 -19.24 -10.13
CA GLU A 187 21.08 -20.33 -10.08
C GLU A 187 20.03 -20.14 -11.18
N SER A 188 19.38 -18.97 -11.24
CA SER A 188 18.36 -18.70 -12.27
C SER A 188 18.91 -18.79 -13.69
N LEU A 189 20.16 -18.37 -13.92
CA LEU A 189 20.84 -18.51 -15.21
C LEU A 189 21.14 -19.98 -15.55
N ALA A 190 21.51 -20.80 -14.58
CA ALA A 190 21.79 -22.22 -14.79
C ALA A 190 20.53 -23.01 -15.13
N GLU A 191 19.41 -22.65 -14.49
CA GLU A 191 18.10 -23.32 -14.61
C GLU A 191 17.21 -22.70 -15.70
N HIS A 192 17.64 -21.61 -16.35
CA HIS A 192 16.85 -20.85 -17.33
C HIS A 192 15.54 -20.28 -16.73
N GLU A 193 15.57 -19.99 -15.43
CA GLU A 193 14.47 -19.34 -14.72
C GLU A 193 14.45 -17.83 -14.95
N PRO A 194 13.29 -17.17 -14.72
CA PRO A 194 13.20 -15.71 -14.78
C PRO A 194 14.20 -15.03 -13.84
N ILE A 195 14.92 -14.03 -14.35
CA ILE A 195 15.88 -13.26 -13.55
C ILE A 195 15.17 -12.62 -12.34
N PRO A 196 15.67 -12.82 -11.11
CA PRO A 196 15.07 -12.25 -9.91
C PRO A 196 14.98 -10.73 -10.02
N LYS A 197 13.75 -10.20 -10.04
CA LYS A 197 13.53 -8.76 -10.03
C LYS A 197 13.90 -8.20 -8.67
N VAL A 198 14.76 -7.18 -8.67
CA VAL A 198 15.02 -6.39 -7.46
C VAL A 198 13.82 -5.50 -7.22
N THR A 199 12.83 -6.06 -6.54
CA THR A 199 11.82 -5.24 -5.89
C THR A 199 12.56 -4.45 -4.81
N GLN A 200 12.52 -3.11 -4.91
CA GLN A 200 12.80 -2.29 -3.74
C GLN A 200 11.79 -2.75 -2.68
N LYS A 201 12.23 -3.61 -1.76
CA LYS A 201 11.65 -3.66 -0.42
C LYS A 201 11.90 -2.27 0.13
N GLY A 202 11.03 -1.32 -0.23
CA GLY A 202 10.88 -0.12 0.57
C GLY A 202 10.63 -0.66 1.95
N ASN A 203 11.57 -0.43 2.86
CA ASN A 203 11.38 -0.74 4.26
C ASN A 203 10.06 -0.06 4.60
N ARG A 204 8.97 -0.83 4.74
CA ARG A 204 7.69 -0.23 5.08
C ARG A 204 7.94 0.23 6.49
N THR A 205 8.08 1.54 6.67
CA THR A 205 7.86 2.15 7.97
C THR A 205 6.59 1.50 8.50
N THR A 206 6.72 0.84 9.64
CA THR A 206 5.62 0.16 10.30
C THR A 206 4.48 1.15 10.43
N LYS A 207 3.29 0.78 9.96
CA LYS A 207 2.12 1.63 10.03
C LYS A 207 1.24 1.16 11.16
N LEU A 208 0.60 2.12 11.83
CA LEU A 208 -0.46 1.81 12.77
C LEU A 208 -1.62 1.12 12.05
N VAL A 209 -2.10 0.04 12.66
CA VAL A 209 -3.23 -0.76 12.20
C VAL A 209 -4.09 -1.12 13.41
N VAL A 210 -5.40 -1.13 13.19
CA VAL A 210 -6.41 -1.68 14.08
C VAL A 210 -6.80 -3.05 13.54
N LEU A 211 -6.65 -4.10 14.35
CA LEU A 211 -7.18 -5.42 14.06
C LEU A 211 -8.45 -5.64 14.91
N LEU A 212 -9.52 -6.07 14.26
CA LEU A 212 -10.84 -6.25 14.86
C LEU A 212 -11.24 -7.71 14.72
N LEU A 213 -11.14 -8.46 15.82
CA LEU A 213 -11.59 -9.85 15.87
C LEU A 213 -13.12 -9.89 15.87
N ARG A 214 -13.68 -10.83 15.10
CA ARG A 214 -15.13 -11.07 15.07
C ARG A 214 -15.56 -12.07 16.15
N ALA A 215 -16.73 -11.79 16.72
CA ALA A 215 -17.49 -12.73 17.56
C ALA A 215 -16.67 -13.37 18.70
N VAL A 216 -15.77 -12.61 19.34
CA VAL A 216 -14.98 -13.05 20.50
C VAL A 216 -15.63 -12.61 21.80
N ASN A 217 -15.66 -13.49 22.80
CA ASN A 217 -16.17 -13.21 24.15
C ASN A 217 -17.62 -12.67 24.21
N VAL A 218 -18.45 -12.96 23.20
CA VAL A 218 -19.87 -12.58 23.16
C VAL A 218 -20.73 -13.84 23.33
N GLY A 219 -21.70 -13.81 24.24
CA GLY A 219 -22.68 -14.89 24.42
C GLY A 219 -22.09 -16.24 24.84
N GLY A 220 -20.94 -16.24 25.54
CA GLY A 220 -20.28 -17.45 26.06
C GLY A 220 -19.52 -18.30 25.03
N LYS A 221 -19.54 -17.92 23.74
CA LYS A 221 -18.81 -18.60 22.66
C LYS A 221 -17.48 -17.91 22.37
N ASN A 222 -16.53 -18.66 21.78
CA ASN A 222 -15.21 -18.15 21.37
C ASN A 222 -14.50 -17.39 22.50
N LYS A 223 -14.41 -18.03 23.68
CA LYS A 223 -13.72 -17.46 24.85
C LYS A 223 -12.24 -17.34 24.54
N LEU A 224 -11.77 -16.11 24.37
CA LEU A 224 -10.42 -15.79 23.93
C LEU A 224 -9.80 -14.80 24.92
N PRO A 225 -8.91 -15.25 25.82
CA PRO A 225 -8.18 -14.36 26.71
C PRO A 225 -7.31 -13.38 25.90
N MET A 226 -7.41 -12.08 26.18
CA MET A 226 -6.62 -11.06 25.46
C MET A 226 -5.12 -11.22 25.69
N ALA A 227 -4.70 -11.84 26.79
CA ALA A 227 -3.30 -12.20 27.03
C ALA A 227 -2.78 -13.22 25.99
N ASP A 228 -3.61 -14.19 25.61
CA ASP A 228 -3.25 -15.17 24.58
C ASP A 228 -3.19 -14.54 23.20
N VAL A 229 -4.06 -13.55 22.92
CA VAL A 229 -4.01 -12.76 21.68
C VAL A 229 -2.72 -11.98 21.60
N ARG A 230 -2.34 -11.25 22.68
CA ARG A 230 -1.05 -10.54 22.72
C ARG A 230 0.10 -11.51 22.50
N LYS A 231 0.11 -12.64 23.22
CA LYS A 231 1.14 -13.67 23.07
C LYS A 231 1.22 -14.23 21.64
N ALA A 232 0.09 -14.49 21.00
CA ALA A 232 0.04 -14.99 19.62
C ALA A 232 0.60 -13.99 18.60
N LEU A 233 0.43 -12.69 18.86
CA LEU A 233 0.86 -11.60 17.99
C LEU A 233 2.26 -11.07 18.32
N LEU A 234 2.94 -11.57 19.36
CA LEU A 234 4.35 -11.28 19.61
C LEU A 234 5.24 -11.99 18.58
N THR A 235 5.24 -11.47 17.36
CA THR A 235 6.05 -11.96 16.24
C THR A 235 6.78 -10.79 15.57
N PRO A 236 7.81 -11.04 14.75
CA PRO A 236 8.48 -9.98 14.00
C PRO A 236 7.58 -9.19 13.03
N ASP A 237 6.37 -9.69 12.74
CA ASP A 237 5.42 -9.03 11.82
C ASP A 237 4.53 -7.98 12.50
N PHE A 238 4.46 -7.98 13.85
CA PHE A 238 3.63 -7.08 14.64
C PHE A 238 4.43 -6.50 15.81
N GLU A 239 4.52 -5.17 15.83
CA GLU A 239 5.19 -4.37 16.85
C GLU A 239 4.15 -3.63 17.70
N ASP A 240 4.51 -3.28 18.94
CA ASP A 240 3.70 -2.49 19.87
C ASP A 240 2.23 -2.96 19.99
N VAL A 241 2.05 -4.28 20.09
CA VAL A 241 0.71 -4.90 20.16
C VAL A 241 0.03 -4.56 21.48
N SER A 242 -1.04 -3.78 21.41
CA SER A 242 -1.93 -3.50 22.53
C SER A 242 -3.35 -4.00 22.24
N THR A 243 -3.99 -4.57 23.26
CA THR A 243 -5.39 -5.04 23.19
C THR A 243 -6.27 -4.13 24.04
N LEU A 244 -7.40 -3.71 23.50
CA LEU A 244 -8.36 -2.82 24.19
C LEU A 244 -9.66 -3.57 24.45
N LEU A 245 -10.13 -3.49 25.69
CA LEU A 245 -11.34 -4.17 26.16
C LEU A 245 -11.25 -5.70 25.96
N GLN A 246 -12.36 -6.41 26.20
CA GLN A 246 -12.44 -7.86 25.97
C GLN A 246 -13.09 -8.23 24.63
N SER A 247 -13.44 -7.24 23.79
CA SER A 247 -14.20 -7.42 22.55
C SER A 247 -13.33 -7.55 21.29
N GLY A 248 -12.05 -7.91 21.42
CA GLY A 248 -11.18 -8.20 20.28
C GLY A 248 -10.76 -6.97 19.49
N ASN A 249 -10.37 -5.89 20.17
CA ASN A 249 -9.77 -4.71 19.55
C ASN A 249 -8.28 -4.75 19.81
N ILE A 250 -7.49 -4.66 18.76
CA ILE A 250 -6.04 -4.69 18.85
C ILE A 250 -5.53 -3.49 18.06
N VAL A 251 -4.60 -2.75 18.64
CA VAL A 251 -3.81 -1.74 17.92
C VAL A 251 -2.37 -2.22 17.90
N CYS A 252 -1.71 -2.09 16.75
CA CYS A 252 -0.33 -2.49 16.58
C CYS A 252 0.32 -1.77 15.41
N ARG A 253 1.64 -1.89 15.33
CA ARG A 253 2.47 -1.46 14.22
C ARG A 253 2.81 -2.67 13.34
N THR A 254 2.65 -2.54 12.02
CA THR A 254 3.02 -3.62 11.10
C THR A 254 3.50 -3.12 9.75
N GLN A 255 4.36 -3.90 9.11
CA GLN A 255 4.76 -3.70 7.71
C GLN A 255 3.78 -4.35 6.72
N LEU A 256 2.82 -5.13 7.21
CA LEU A 256 1.83 -5.80 6.37
C LEU A 256 0.80 -4.79 5.84
N LYS A 257 0.21 -5.09 4.68
CA LYS A 257 -1.03 -4.40 4.28
C LYS A 257 -2.14 -4.80 5.26
N PRO A 258 -3.12 -3.94 5.57
CA PRO A 258 -4.18 -4.27 6.53
C PRO A 258 -4.83 -5.63 6.30
N SER A 259 -5.25 -5.96 5.07
CA SER A 259 -5.83 -7.27 4.75
C SER A 259 -4.91 -8.44 5.11
N CYS A 260 -3.63 -8.37 4.74
CA CYS A 260 -2.64 -9.39 5.09
C CYS A 260 -2.38 -9.45 6.61
N ALA A 261 -2.43 -8.31 7.30
CA ALA A 261 -2.29 -8.24 8.74
C ALA A 261 -3.46 -8.95 9.45
N ALA A 262 -4.69 -8.75 8.96
CA ALA A 262 -5.88 -9.47 9.42
C ALA A 262 -5.74 -10.99 9.21
N ASP A 263 -5.37 -11.43 8.00
CA ASP A 263 -5.19 -12.85 7.68
C ASP A 263 -4.12 -13.50 8.57
N GLN A 264 -2.97 -12.85 8.70
CA GLN A 264 -1.84 -13.31 9.53
C GLN A 264 -2.24 -13.38 11.01
N ALA A 265 -2.92 -12.35 11.53
CA ALA A 265 -3.38 -12.33 12.91
C ALA A 265 -4.37 -13.46 13.20
N ALA A 266 -5.35 -13.68 12.32
CA ALA A 266 -6.32 -14.76 12.46
C ALA A 266 -5.62 -16.15 12.48
N GLN A 267 -4.63 -16.36 11.62
CA GLN A 267 -3.84 -17.60 11.57
C GLN A 267 -3.01 -17.82 12.84
N LEU A 268 -2.31 -16.80 13.32
CA LEU A 268 -1.52 -16.86 14.54
C LEU A 268 -2.39 -17.14 15.77
N ILE A 269 -3.53 -16.44 15.88
CA ILE A 269 -4.47 -16.64 16.98
C ILE A 269 -5.09 -18.04 16.92
N LYS A 270 -5.45 -18.54 15.73
CA LYS A 270 -5.94 -19.92 15.56
C LYS A 270 -4.89 -20.94 15.99
N LYS A 271 -3.62 -20.73 15.63
CA LYS A 271 -2.52 -21.64 16.04
C LYS A 271 -2.35 -21.67 17.56
N GLN A 272 -2.45 -20.52 18.23
CA GLN A 272 -2.26 -20.40 19.67
C GLN A 272 -3.47 -20.87 20.48
N SER A 273 -4.68 -20.49 20.08
CA SER A 273 -5.91 -20.70 20.85
C SER A 273 -6.80 -21.84 20.35
N ARG A 274 -6.50 -22.38 19.15
CA ARG A 274 -7.34 -23.35 18.40
C ARG A 274 -8.72 -22.82 18.01
N ILE A 275 -9.02 -21.55 18.28
CA ILE A 275 -10.28 -20.90 17.90
C ILE A 275 -10.16 -20.36 16.48
N GLN A 276 -11.10 -20.75 15.62
CA GLN A 276 -11.24 -20.19 14.29
C GLN A 276 -12.12 -18.94 14.36
N LEU A 277 -11.58 -17.82 13.92
CA LEU A 277 -12.26 -16.53 13.87
C LEU A 277 -11.85 -15.76 12.62
N ASP A 278 -12.69 -14.80 12.24
CA ASP A 278 -12.35 -13.81 11.24
C ASP A 278 -11.74 -12.57 11.91
N CYS A 279 -10.87 -11.88 11.18
CA CYS A 279 -10.29 -10.62 11.58
C CYS A 279 -10.48 -9.60 10.45
N LEU A 280 -10.91 -8.38 10.80
CA LEU A 280 -10.85 -7.23 9.90
C LEU A 280 -9.71 -6.31 10.32
N ALA A 281 -9.18 -5.54 9.38
CA ALA A 281 -8.07 -4.64 9.65
C ALA A 281 -8.26 -3.28 8.97
N VAL A 282 -7.96 -2.21 9.71
CA VAL A 282 -8.06 -0.82 9.26
C VAL A 282 -6.76 -0.10 9.59
N SER A 283 -6.21 0.70 8.68
CA SER A 283 -5.02 1.52 9.01
C SER A 283 -5.39 2.66 9.96
N GLY A 284 -4.44 3.13 10.78
CA GLY A 284 -4.67 4.27 11.69
C GLY A 284 -5.17 5.53 10.97
N GLN A 285 -4.60 5.83 9.79
CA GLN A 285 -5.06 6.94 8.94
C GLN A 285 -6.49 6.78 8.42
N SER A 286 -6.94 5.55 8.19
CA SER A 286 -8.32 5.28 7.82
C SER A 286 -9.22 5.33 9.05
N TRP A 287 -8.74 4.95 10.23
CA TRP A 287 -9.48 5.04 11.48
C TRP A 287 -9.88 6.48 11.81
N GLN A 288 -8.95 7.43 11.70
CA GLN A 288 -9.26 8.85 11.89
C GLN A 288 -10.32 9.36 10.90
N LYS A 289 -10.29 8.85 9.67
CA LYS A 289 -11.32 9.14 8.66
C LYS A 289 -12.69 8.53 8.99
N ILE A 290 -12.76 7.44 9.74
CA ILE A 290 -14.03 6.86 10.21
C ILE A 290 -14.68 7.78 11.24
N ILE A 291 -13.89 8.38 12.12
CA ILE A 291 -14.39 9.32 13.11
C ILE A 291 -14.90 10.59 12.42
N ALA A 292 -14.11 11.13 11.48
CA ALA A 292 -14.46 12.35 10.75
C ALA A 292 -15.71 12.19 9.85
N ASP A 293 -15.98 10.98 9.36
CA ASP A 293 -17.13 10.70 8.49
C ASP A 293 -18.41 10.33 9.26
N ASN A 294 -18.39 10.31 10.60
CA ASN A 294 -19.58 9.98 11.38
C ASN A 294 -20.70 11.00 11.09
N PRO A 295 -21.87 10.60 10.55
CA PRO A 295 -22.97 11.52 10.32
C PRO A 295 -23.79 11.81 11.58
N PHE A 296 -23.59 11.05 12.66
CA PHE A 296 -24.38 11.11 13.89
C PHE A 296 -23.58 11.76 15.04
N VAL A 297 -22.89 12.87 14.76
CA VAL A 297 -22.02 13.55 15.74
C VAL A 297 -22.79 14.14 16.92
N ASP A 298 -24.04 14.54 16.69
CA ASP A 298 -24.90 15.14 17.73
C ASP A 298 -25.68 14.09 18.54
N CYS A 299 -25.54 12.81 18.18
CA CYS A 299 -26.21 11.71 18.87
C CYS A 299 -25.30 11.09 19.93
N ASP A 300 -25.89 10.50 20.98
CA ASP A 300 -25.12 9.86 22.05
C ASP A 300 -24.22 8.73 21.48
N PRO A 301 -22.89 8.77 21.69
CA PRO A 301 -21.93 7.77 21.21
C PRO A 301 -22.15 6.35 21.75
N LYS A 302 -22.97 6.20 22.80
CA LYS A 302 -23.45 4.92 23.32
C LYS A 302 -24.46 4.25 22.38
N PHE A 303 -25.22 5.04 21.64
CA PHE A 303 -26.30 4.60 20.74
C PHE A 303 -25.94 4.73 19.26
N THR A 304 -24.76 5.22 18.95
CA THR A 304 -24.20 5.23 17.60
C THR A 304 -23.08 4.19 17.45
N ALA A 305 -22.98 3.57 16.27
CA ALA A 305 -21.95 2.60 15.97
C ALA A 305 -21.37 2.77 14.56
N ALA A 306 -20.10 2.41 14.44
CA ALA A 306 -19.42 2.17 13.17
C ALA A 306 -19.28 0.66 12.95
N THR A 307 -19.91 0.15 11.90
CA THR A 307 -19.72 -1.24 11.46
C THR A 307 -18.71 -1.28 10.34
N ILE A 308 -17.54 -1.86 10.62
CA ILE A 308 -16.45 -2.01 9.66
C ILE A 308 -16.74 -3.21 8.78
N LEU A 309 -16.59 -3.00 7.46
CA LEU A 309 -16.91 -3.97 6.43
C LEU A 309 -15.67 -4.38 5.64
N GLN A 310 -15.64 -5.60 5.13
CA GLN A 310 -14.58 -6.08 4.23
C GLN A 310 -14.59 -5.32 2.89
N SER A 311 -15.77 -4.98 2.36
CA SER A 311 -15.94 -4.26 1.10
C SER A 311 -16.97 -3.12 1.21
N ARG A 312 -17.04 -2.24 0.21
CA ARG A 312 -18.02 -1.14 0.20
C ARG A 312 -19.41 -1.68 -0.11
N LEU A 313 -20.44 -1.11 0.54
CA LEU A 313 -21.82 -1.42 0.19
C LEU A 313 -22.22 -0.77 -1.14
N THR A 314 -22.95 -1.51 -1.96
CA THR A 314 -23.65 -0.93 -3.11
C THR A 314 -24.90 -0.17 -2.65
N LYS A 315 -25.44 0.69 -3.52
CA LYS A 315 -26.71 1.37 -3.25
C LYS A 315 -27.87 0.38 -3.00
N SER A 316 -27.89 -0.73 -3.75
CA SER A 316 -28.92 -1.78 -3.58
C SER A 316 -28.78 -2.51 -2.26
N GLN A 317 -27.56 -2.83 -1.83
CA GLN A 317 -27.30 -3.44 -0.53
C GLN A 317 -27.70 -2.52 0.62
N LEU A 318 -27.41 -1.22 0.53
CA LEU A 318 -27.83 -0.25 1.54
C LEU A 318 -29.36 -0.15 1.60
N ALA A 319 -30.05 -0.07 0.47
CA ALA A 319 -31.51 -0.04 0.41
C ALA A 319 -32.13 -1.29 1.05
N ALA A 320 -31.60 -2.47 0.75
CA ALA A 320 -32.06 -3.73 1.34
C ALA A 320 -31.83 -3.82 2.85
N LEU A 321 -30.83 -3.13 3.40
CA LEU A 321 -30.66 -3.01 4.85
C LEU A 321 -31.67 -2.03 5.45
N SER A 322 -31.95 -0.92 4.77
CA SER A 322 -32.90 0.10 5.23
C SER A 322 -34.32 -0.44 5.42
N GLU A 323 -34.73 -1.46 4.65
CA GLU A 323 -36.02 -2.16 4.82
C GLU A 323 -36.20 -2.81 6.20
N HIS A 324 -35.11 -3.04 6.93
CA HIS A 324 -35.12 -3.69 8.24
C HIS A 324 -34.99 -2.70 9.42
N LEU A 325 -34.90 -1.39 9.16
CA LEU A 325 -34.82 -0.38 10.21
C LEU A 325 -36.07 -0.39 11.08
N SER A 326 -35.86 -0.30 12.39
CA SER A 326 -36.94 -0.01 13.32
C SER A 326 -37.28 1.48 13.29
N LYS A 327 -38.41 1.85 13.90
CA LYS A 327 -38.78 3.26 14.05
C LYS A 327 -37.64 4.04 14.72
N ASP A 328 -37.34 5.22 14.17
CA ASP A 328 -36.32 6.16 14.66
C ASP A 328 -34.85 5.67 14.54
N GLU A 329 -34.60 4.49 13.96
CA GLU A 329 -33.26 4.04 13.61
C GLU A 329 -32.79 4.66 12.29
N GLN A 330 -31.50 4.99 12.22
CA GLN A 330 -30.89 5.54 11.02
C GLN A 330 -29.63 4.77 10.67
N ILE A 331 -29.39 4.57 9.37
CA ILE A 331 -28.13 4.04 8.86
C ILE A 331 -27.62 4.89 7.70
N GLN A 332 -26.30 4.98 7.58
CA GLN A 332 -25.64 5.65 6.47
C GLN A 332 -24.32 4.94 6.16
N ALA A 333 -24.04 4.74 4.88
CA ALA A 333 -22.78 4.14 4.44
C ALA A 333 -21.78 5.23 4.02
N SER A 334 -20.53 5.13 4.48
CA SER A 334 -19.40 5.83 3.89
C SER A 334 -18.21 4.88 3.79
N ARG A 335 -17.53 4.88 2.64
CA ARG A 335 -16.37 4.02 2.38
C ARG A 335 -16.70 2.54 2.67
N GLN A 336 -15.96 1.89 3.57
CA GLN A 336 -16.15 0.51 4.02
C GLN A 336 -16.79 0.48 5.42
N VAL A 337 -17.62 1.47 5.75
CA VAL A 337 -18.27 1.59 7.05
C VAL A 337 -19.77 1.82 6.87
N LEU A 338 -20.57 1.09 7.63
CA LEU A 338 -21.97 1.39 7.87
C LEU A 338 -22.10 2.05 9.25
N TYR A 339 -22.46 3.33 9.27
CA TYR A 339 -22.84 4.01 10.49
C TYR A 339 -24.29 3.70 10.82
N GLN A 340 -24.57 3.55 12.11
CA GLN A 340 -25.90 3.23 12.62
C GLN A 340 -26.17 4.04 13.87
N HIS A 341 -27.36 4.61 13.97
CA HIS A 341 -27.89 5.24 15.16
C HIS A 341 -29.15 4.48 15.62
N CYS A 342 -29.13 4.01 16.87
CA CYS A 342 -30.19 3.23 17.51
C CYS A 342 -30.61 3.90 18.83
N PRO A 343 -31.52 4.89 18.81
CA PRO A 343 -31.94 5.64 20.00
C PRO A 343 -32.43 4.75 21.15
N HIS A 344 -33.06 3.62 20.82
CA HIS A 344 -33.60 2.66 21.79
C HIS A 344 -32.60 1.54 22.16
N GLY A 345 -31.35 1.63 21.70
CA GLY A 345 -30.29 0.67 21.99
C GLY A 345 -30.17 -0.49 20.99
N PHE A 346 -28.93 -0.93 20.75
CA PHE A 346 -28.62 -1.96 19.75
C PHE A 346 -29.29 -3.31 19.97
N ARG A 347 -29.70 -3.65 21.19
CA ARG A 347 -30.42 -4.90 21.50
C ARG A 347 -31.77 -4.98 20.79
N HIS A 348 -32.39 -3.84 20.52
CA HIS A 348 -33.70 -3.76 19.87
C HIS A 348 -33.59 -3.64 18.34
N SER A 349 -32.39 -3.39 17.82
CA SER A 349 -32.15 -3.24 16.40
C SER A 349 -32.18 -4.58 15.67
N LYS A 350 -32.83 -4.60 14.51
CA LYS A 350 -32.73 -5.73 13.57
C LYS A 350 -31.46 -5.68 12.72
N ILE A 351 -30.85 -4.50 12.60
CA ILE A 351 -29.59 -4.30 11.87
C ILE A 351 -28.42 -4.81 12.71
N THR A 352 -28.24 -6.13 12.69
CA THR A 352 -27.14 -6.83 13.35
C THR A 352 -26.02 -7.16 12.37
N ALA A 353 -24.80 -7.40 12.86
CA ALA A 353 -23.70 -7.86 12.01
C ALA A 353 -24.06 -9.12 11.19
N ALA A 354 -24.84 -10.04 11.79
CA ALA A 354 -25.33 -11.24 11.09
C ALA A 354 -26.32 -10.91 9.96
N LEU A 355 -27.22 -9.94 10.16
CA LEU A 355 -28.11 -9.49 9.09
C LEU A 355 -27.32 -8.81 7.96
N ILE A 356 -26.36 -7.95 8.32
CA ILE A 356 -25.50 -7.26 7.35
C ILE A 356 -24.78 -8.29 6.48
N GLU A 357 -24.12 -9.27 7.10
CA GLU A 357 -23.43 -10.34 6.38
C GLU A 357 -24.38 -11.13 5.47
N LYS A 358 -25.55 -11.52 5.98
CA LYS A 358 -26.54 -12.28 5.20
C LYS A 358 -27.04 -11.51 3.98
N LYS A 359 -27.25 -10.19 4.09
CA LYS A 359 -27.81 -9.36 3.02
C LYS A 359 -26.76 -8.85 2.04
N THR A 360 -25.50 -8.81 2.45
CA THR A 360 -24.45 -8.12 1.68
C THR A 360 -23.26 -9.00 1.32
N SER A 361 -23.20 -10.23 1.85
CA SER A 361 -22.08 -11.16 1.72
C SER A 361 -20.74 -10.52 2.14
N ASN A 362 -20.80 -9.65 3.14
CA ASN A 362 -19.70 -8.79 3.55
C ASN A 362 -19.42 -9.01 5.04
N LEU A 363 -18.20 -9.43 5.39
CA LEU A 363 -17.83 -9.59 6.80
C LEU A 363 -17.99 -8.27 7.56
N ALA A 364 -18.61 -8.33 8.73
CA ALA A 364 -18.95 -7.13 9.50
C ALA A 364 -18.49 -7.23 10.96
N THR A 365 -17.97 -6.12 11.49
CA THR A 365 -17.68 -6.00 12.92
C THR A 365 -18.06 -4.61 13.42
N SER A 366 -18.98 -4.56 14.38
CA SER A 366 -19.58 -3.31 14.88
C SER A 366 -18.91 -2.85 16.16
N ARG A 367 -18.68 -1.54 16.29
CA ARG A 367 -18.21 -0.88 17.52
C ARG A 367 -19.05 0.36 17.77
N ASN A 368 -19.50 0.55 19.01
CA ASN A 368 -20.11 1.83 19.38
C ASN A 368 -19.05 2.95 19.37
N PHE A 369 -19.48 4.21 19.26
CA PHE A 369 -18.55 5.31 19.09
C PHE A 369 -17.66 5.57 20.32
N ASN A 370 -18.11 5.23 21.53
CA ASN A 370 -17.25 5.20 22.71
C ASN A 370 -16.04 4.28 22.52
N THR A 371 -16.23 3.11 21.90
CA THR A 371 -15.12 2.18 21.61
C THR A 371 -14.27 2.69 20.45
N VAL A 372 -14.88 3.29 19.43
CA VAL A 372 -14.16 3.89 18.29
C VAL A 372 -13.19 4.97 18.77
N GLN A 373 -13.64 5.84 19.67
CA GLN A 373 -12.82 6.89 20.29
C GLN A 373 -11.70 6.31 21.15
N LYS A 374 -11.97 5.28 21.97
CA LYS A 374 -10.91 4.60 22.76
C LYS A 374 -9.82 3.97 21.88
N ILE A 375 -10.21 3.38 20.74
CA ILE A 375 -9.25 2.86 19.76
C ILE A 375 -8.42 4.01 19.16
N ALA A 376 -9.04 5.17 18.91
CA ALA A 376 -8.34 6.35 18.42
C ALA A 376 -7.28 6.84 19.42
N SER A 377 -7.65 7.00 20.69
CA SER A 377 -6.70 7.39 21.75
C SER A 377 -5.53 6.41 21.85
N ALA A 378 -5.81 5.10 21.79
CA ALA A 378 -4.75 4.09 21.82
C ALA A 378 -3.86 4.07 20.55
N LEU A 379 -4.38 4.52 19.41
CA LEU A 379 -3.55 4.74 18.21
C LEU A 379 -2.64 5.96 18.41
N ASP A 380 -3.15 7.03 19.01
CA ASP A 380 -2.40 8.26 19.29
C ASP A 380 -1.29 8.00 20.33
N ASP A 381 -1.56 7.18 21.36
CA ASP A 381 -0.56 6.74 22.34
C ASP A 381 0.60 5.94 21.71
N LEU A 382 0.32 5.24 20.60
CA LEU A 382 1.31 4.48 19.87
C LEU A 382 2.11 5.32 18.86
N GLY A 383 1.77 6.60 18.64
CA GLY A 383 2.60 7.57 17.92
C GLY A 383 1.98 8.22 16.68
#